data_AF-U2LCM0-F1
#
_entry.id   AF-U2LCM0-F1
#
_cell.length_a   1.000
_cell.length_b   1.000
_cell.length_c   1.000
_cell.angle_alpha   90.00
_cell.angle_beta   90.00
_cell.angle_gamma   90.00
#
_symmetry.space_group_name_H-M   'P 1'
#
loop_
_entity.id
_entity.type
_entity.pdbx_description
1 polymer ?
#
loop_
_entity_poly.entity_id
_entity_poly.type
_entity_poly.pdbx_seq_one_letter_code
_entity_poly.pdbx_strand_id
1 'polypeptide(L)'
;MINMIITTHELYDFYYLITVIRNEITDKNNIYILKKVTDLYKNGVEEIDDNRLRKLMISLNICDDKWSVLCYENRYSQESGLLKDKEKIEFLITNMNELENLLIQKKYDQAFDLADALHMYPEIVANNLKKFPKSYWKLIYNPYKKKWIK
;
A
#
# COMPACT_ATOMS: atom_id res chain seq x y z
N MET A 1 8.57 16.76 -14.68
CA MET A 1 8.78 15.67 -13.72
C MET A 1 7.57 15.63 -12.83
N ILE A 2 6.79 14.56 -12.84
CA ILE A 2 5.67 14.46 -11.92
C ILE A 2 6.25 14.18 -10.53
N ASN A 3 6.00 15.07 -9.58
CA ASN A 3 6.32 14.82 -8.18
C ASN A 3 5.34 13.76 -7.66
N MET A 4 5.85 12.79 -6.93
CA MET A 4 5.01 11.87 -6.17
C MET A 4 5.14 12.23 -4.70
N ILE A 5 4.05 12.70 -4.11
CA ILE A 5 3.96 13.10 -2.71
C ILE A 5 2.88 12.26 -2.05
N ILE A 6 3.25 11.58 -0.96
CA ILE A 6 2.33 10.80 -0.13
C ILE A 6 2.49 11.27 1.32
N THR A 7 1.39 11.44 2.03
CA THR A 7 1.45 11.80 3.45
C THR A 7 1.76 10.59 4.33
N THR A 8 2.34 10.82 5.50
CA THR A 8 2.55 9.75 6.51
C THR A 8 1.25 9.06 6.89
N HIS A 9 0.14 9.80 6.92
CA HIS A 9 -1.19 9.24 7.15
C HIS A 9 -1.64 8.31 6.01
N GLU A 10 -1.44 8.69 4.75
CA GLU A 10 -1.70 7.80 3.62
C GLU A 10 -0.83 6.53 3.70
N LEU A 11 0.43 6.62 4.16
CA LEU A 11 1.27 5.43 4.39
C LEU A 11 0.67 4.49 5.45
N TYR A 12 0.08 5.01 6.53
CA TYR A 12 -0.62 4.16 7.49
C TYR A 12 -1.89 3.53 6.90
N ASP A 13 -2.58 4.25 6.02
CA ASP A 13 -3.72 3.69 5.30
C ASP A 13 -3.28 2.56 4.35
N PHE A 14 -2.14 2.69 3.67
CA PHE A 14 -1.54 1.61 2.88
C PHE A 14 -1.13 0.41 3.73
N TYR A 15 -0.53 0.64 4.90
CA TYR A 15 -0.21 -0.42 5.86
C TYR A 15 -1.46 -1.23 6.21
N TYR A 16 -2.56 -0.54 6.55
CA TYR A 16 -3.82 -1.18 6.88
C TYR A 16 -4.39 -1.94 5.68
N LEU A 17 -4.45 -1.30 4.50
CA LEU A 17 -4.95 -1.90 3.27
C LEU A 17 -4.26 -3.22 2.94
N ILE A 18 -2.91 -3.23 2.95
CA ILE A 18 -2.14 -4.43 2.60
C ILE A 18 -2.28 -5.50 3.68
N THR A 19 -2.42 -5.10 4.95
CA THR A 19 -2.67 -6.03 6.06
C THR A 19 -4.02 -6.74 5.89
N VAL A 20 -5.08 -6.03 5.52
CA VAL A 20 -6.39 -6.66 5.26
C VAL A 20 -6.30 -7.61 4.07
N ILE A 21 -5.68 -7.19 2.96
CA ILE A 21 -5.51 -8.05 1.77
C ILE A 21 -4.74 -9.33 2.12
N ARG A 22 -3.65 -9.21 2.89
CA ARG A 22 -2.87 -10.36 3.35
C ARG A 22 -3.72 -11.35 4.14
N ASN A 23 -4.52 -10.86 5.08
CA ASN A 23 -5.35 -11.72 5.95
C ASN A 23 -6.52 -12.35 5.17
N GLU A 24 -7.01 -11.67 4.13
CA GLU A 24 -8.16 -12.07 3.33
C GLU A 24 -7.74 -12.35 1.88
N ILE A 25 -6.62 -13.05 1.66
CA ILE A 25 -5.95 -13.12 0.35
C ILE A 25 -6.83 -13.62 -0.80
N THR A 26 -7.82 -14.47 -0.51
CA THR A 26 -8.75 -15.02 -1.50
C THR A 26 -10.01 -14.17 -1.73
N ASP A 27 -10.15 -13.02 -1.05
CA ASP A 27 -11.29 -12.13 -1.25
C ASP A 27 -11.27 -11.54 -2.67
N LYS A 28 -12.37 -11.76 -3.39
CA LYS A 28 -12.60 -11.23 -4.74
C LYS A 28 -12.54 -9.70 -4.82
N ASN A 29 -12.86 -9.00 -3.73
CA ASN A 29 -12.83 -7.54 -3.69
C ASN A 29 -11.40 -6.99 -3.74
N ASN A 30 -10.39 -7.77 -3.31
CA ASN A 30 -9.00 -7.33 -3.28
C ASN A 30 -8.48 -6.91 -4.66
N ILE A 31 -8.82 -7.67 -5.71
CA ILE A 31 -8.42 -7.34 -7.10
C ILE A 31 -8.99 -5.98 -7.50
N TYR A 32 -10.28 -5.76 -7.23
CA TYR A 32 -10.95 -4.51 -7.58
C TYR A 32 -10.37 -3.31 -6.80
N ILE A 33 -10.14 -3.48 -5.50
CA ILE A 33 -9.55 -2.45 -4.64
C ILE A 33 -8.13 -2.12 -5.10
N LEU A 34 -7.26 -3.13 -5.28
CA LEU A 34 -5.87 -2.93 -5.71
C LEU A 34 -5.81 -2.16 -7.02
N LYS A 35 -6.63 -2.55 -8.00
CA LYS A 35 -6.72 -1.85 -9.29
C LYS A 35 -7.07 -0.37 -9.13
N LYS A 36 -8.08 -0.08 -8.32
CA LYS A 36 -8.55 1.29 -8.09
C LYS A 36 -7.51 2.13 -7.37
N VAL A 37 -6.80 1.53 -6.41
CA VAL A 37 -5.72 2.19 -5.69
C VAL A 37 -4.54 2.43 -6.61
N THR A 38 -4.08 1.45 -7.37
CA THR A 38 -2.94 1.66 -8.28
C THR A 38 -3.28 2.68 -9.38
N ASP A 39 -4.52 2.67 -9.90
CA ASP A 39 -5.02 3.70 -10.82
C ASP A 39 -5.00 5.12 -10.23
N LEU A 40 -5.27 5.25 -8.93
CA LEU A 40 -5.26 6.54 -8.22
C LEU A 40 -3.84 7.15 -8.14
N TYR A 41 -2.81 6.32 -8.03
CA TYR A 41 -1.41 6.76 -7.86
C TYR A 41 -0.54 6.62 -9.13
N LYS A 42 -1.01 5.96 -10.21
CA LYS A 42 -0.20 5.66 -11.41
C LYS A 42 0.40 6.87 -12.11
N ASN A 43 -0.29 8.00 -12.07
CA ASN A 43 0.12 9.23 -12.74
C ASN A 43 0.85 10.18 -11.79
N GLY A 44 1.20 9.71 -10.59
CA GLY A 44 1.72 10.55 -9.52
C GLY A 44 0.69 11.51 -8.94
N VAL A 45 1.13 12.22 -7.90
CA VAL A 45 0.27 13.02 -7.05
C VAL A 45 0.94 14.37 -6.81
N GLU A 46 0.35 15.42 -7.36
CA GLU A 46 0.88 16.78 -7.26
C GLU A 46 0.35 17.54 -6.04
N GLU A 47 -0.90 17.29 -5.64
CA GLU A 47 -1.53 17.94 -4.50
C GLU A 47 -1.42 17.09 -3.23
N ILE A 48 -1.15 17.75 -2.10
CA ILE A 48 -1.18 17.09 -0.79
C ILE A 48 -2.65 16.96 -0.37
N ASP A 49 -3.14 15.73 -0.23
CA ASP A 49 -4.49 15.44 0.24
C ASP A 49 -4.46 14.34 1.29
N ASP A 50 -4.66 14.72 2.54
CA ASP A 50 -4.91 13.76 3.62
C ASP A 50 -6.27 13.10 3.40
N ASN A 51 -6.32 11.77 3.44
CA ASN A 51 -7.48 10.91 3.19
C ASN A 51 -7.76 10.52 1.73
N ARG A 52 -6.85 10.72 0.77
CA ARG A 52 -7.10 10.32 -0.63
C ARG A 52 -7.53 8.84 -0.78
N LEU A 53 -6.78 7.92 -0.17
CA LEU A 53 -7.12 6.50 -0.18
C LEU A 53 -8.48 6.24 0.49
N ARG A 54 -8.79 6.90 1.60
CA ARG A 54 -10.08 6.76 2.30
C ARG A 54 -11.25 7.27 1.48
N LYS A 55 -11.12 8.44 0.85
CA LYS A 55 -12.12 8.98 -0.09
C LYS A 55 -12.38 8.00 -1.24
N LEU A 56 -11.32 7.38 -1.77
CA LEU A 56 -11.47 6.30 -2.73
C LEU A 56 -12.27 5.14 -2.13
N MET A 57 -11.88 4.60 -1.00
CA MET A 57 -12.56 3.45 -0.36
C MET A 57 -14.05 3.73 -0.08
N ILE A 58 -14.38 4.93 0.42
CA ILE A 58 -15.75 5.41 0.60
C ILE A 58 -16.51 5.41 -0.73
N SER A 59 -15.90 5.93 -1.81
CA SER A 59 -16.52 5.98 -3.14
C SER A 59 -16.75 4.60 -3.77
N LEU A 60 -15.97 3.58 -3.38
CA LEU A 60 -16.18 2.21 -3.84
C LEU A 60 -17.36 1.53 -3.13
N ASN A 61 -17.85 2.12 -2.03
CA ASN A 61 -18.92 1.55 -1.19
C ASN A 61 -18.57 0.14 -0.68
N ILE A 62 -17.30 -0.11 -0.38
CA ILE A 62 -16.79 -1.37 0.18
C ILE A 62 -16.37 -1.09 1.63
N CYS A 63 -17.37 -1.08 2.51
CA CYS A 63 -17.22 -0.69 3.92
C CYS A 63 -17.83 -1.72 4.86
N ASP A 64 -17.43 -2.98 4.70
CA ASP A 64 -17.69 -4.02 5.70
C ASP A 64 -16.70 -3.91 6.88
N ASP A 65 -16.85 -4.79 7.88
CA ASP A 65 -16.13 -4.71 9.14
C ASP A 65 -14.59 -4.67 8.97
N LYS A 66 -14.04 -5.40 7.99
CA LYS A 66 -12.59 -5.44 7.73
C LYS A 66 -12.07 -4.18 7.05
N TRP A 67 -12.88 -3.47 6.26
CA TRP A 67 -12.48 -2.22 5.61
C TRP A 67 -12.82 -0.97 6.41
N SER A 68 -13.54 -1.12 7.52
CA SER A 68 -14.08 -0.04 8.36
C SER A 68 -13.08 1.11 8.64
N VAL A 69 -11.82 0.81 8.95
CA VAL A 69 -10.79 1.85 9.22
C VAL A 69 -10.54 2.78 8.03
N LEU A 70 -10.66 2.29 6.81
CA LEU A 70 -10.47 3.09 5.60
C LEU A 70 -11.75 3.79 5.12
N CYS A 71 -12.88 3.53 5.78
CA CYS A 71 -14.19 4.03 5.38
C CYS A 71 -14.64 5.31 6.09
N TYR A 72 -13.73 5.95 6.81
CA TYR A 72 -13.96 7.23 7.46
C TYR A 72 -12.79 8.15 7.18
N GLU A 73 -13.07 9.42 6.88
CA GLU A 73 -12.02 10.44 6.83
C GLU A 73 -11.47 10.69 8.24
N ASN A 74 -10.16 10.72 8.36
CA ASN A 74 -9.51 11.16 9.57
C ASN A 74 -9.40 12.68 9.60
N ARG A 75 -9.60 13.22 10.80
CA ARG A 75 -9.26 14.61 11.13
C ARG A 75 -7.98 14.61 11.95
N TYR A 76 -6.89 15.04 11.35
CA TYR A 76 -5.60 15.11 12.02
C TYR A 76 -5.42 16.49 12.66
N SER A 77 -5.02 16.50 13.93
CA SER A 77 -4.68 17.74 14.64
C SER A 77 -3.23 18.18 14.44
N GLN A 78 -2.39 17.31 13.85
CA GLN A 78 -0.97 17.55 13.59
C GLN A 78 -0.70 17.57 12.09
N GLU A 79 0.29 18.37 11.68
CA GLU A 79 0.76 18.36 10.29
C GLU A 79 1.35 17.00 9.92
N SER A 80 0.88 16.47 8.80
CA SER A 80 1.35 15.22 8.23
C SER A 80 2.78 15.34 7.72
N GLY A 81 3.65 14.40 8.09
CA GLY A 81 4.94 14.24 7.41
C GLY A 81 4.73 13.92 5.93
N LEU A 82 5.65 14.36 5.06
CA LEU A 82 5.56 14.15 3.61
C LEU A 82 6.68 13.24 3.11
N LEU A 83 6.29 12.18 2.41
CA LEU A 83 7.21 11.38 1.60
C LEU A 83 7.28 11.98 0.20
N LYS A 84 8.45 12.49 -0.17
CA LYS A 84 8.76 13.02 -1.52
C LYS A 84 9.76 12.12 -2.27
N ASP A 85 9.91 10.89 -1.81
CA ASP A 85 10.87 9.93 -2.34
C ASP A 85 10.18 9.05 -3.39
N LYS A 86 10.45 9.40 -4.66
CA LYS A 86 9.84 8.75 -5.81
C LYS A 86 10.10 7.24 -5.85
N GLU A 87 11.32 6.80 -5.53
CA GLU A 87 11.70 5.39 -5.60
C GLU A 87 10.91 4.56 -4.59
N LYS A 88 10.70 5.09 -3.38
CA LYS A 88 9.91 4.40 -2.35
C LYS A 88 8.43 4.30 -2.73
N ILE A 89 7.89 5.34 -3.34
CA ILE A 89 6.50 5.35 -3.79
C ILE A 89 6.31 4.40 -4.97
N GLU A 90 7.20 4.45 -5.97
CA GLU A 90 7.18 3.51 -7.10
C GLU A 90 7.31 2.07 -6.63
N PHE A 91 8.21 1.79 -5.68
CA PHE A 91 8.34 0.45 -5.10
C PHE A 91 7.02 -0.06 -4.52
N LEU A 92 6.31 0.76 -3.75
CA LEU A 92 5.03 0.39 -3.16
C LEU A 92 3.97 0.12 -4.24
N ILE A 93 3.78 1.06 -5.19
CA ILE A 93 2.76 0.95 -6.23
C ILE A 93 3.05 -0.22 -7.20
N THR A 94 4.31 -0.43 -7.57
CA THR A 94 4.69 -1.57 -8.43
C THR A 94 4.41 -2.90 -7.75
N ASN A 95 4.69 -3.05 -6.45
CA ASN A 95 4.39 -4.29 -5.73
C ASN A 95 2.88 -4.48 -5.51
N MET A 96 2.10 -3.40 -5.35
CA MET A 96 0.63 -3.51 -5.31
C MET A 96 0.04 -3.95 -6.66
N ASN A 97 0.56 -3.45 -7.78
CA ASN A 97 0.20 -3.94 -9.12
C ASN A 97 0.57 -5.41 -9.31
N GLU A 98 1.74 -5.85 -8.82
CA GLU A 98 2.12 -7.27 -8.88
C GLU A 98 1.20 -8.12 -8.00
N LEU A 99 0.83 -7.64 -6.82
CA LEU A 99 -0.14 -8.31 -5.96
C LEU A 99 -1.48 -8.49 -6.66
N GLU A 100 -1.99 -7.46 -7.35
CA GLU A 100 -3.20 -7.56 -8.18
C GLU A 100 -3.06 -8.66 -9.24
N ASN A 101 -1.95 -8.66 -9.98
CA ASN A 101 -1.68 -9.65 -11.04
C ASN A 101 -1.64 -11.08 -10.50
N LEU A 102 -1.01 -11.29 -9.34
CA LEU A 102 -0.94 -12.61 -8.71
C LEU A 102 -2.32 -13.10 -8.28
N LEU A 103 -3.16 -12.22 -7.73
CA LEU A 103 -4.54 -12.54 -7.37
C LEU A 103 -5.39 -12.86 -8.60
N ILE A 104 -5.26 -12.12 -9.70
CA ILE A 104 -5.92 -12.41 -10.98
C ILE A 104 -5.51 -13.80 -11.50
N GLN A 105 -4.23 -14.13 -11.40
CA GLN A 105 -3.69 -15.44 -11.80
C GLN A 105 -3.99 -16.56 -10.78
N LYS A 106 -4.66 -16.25 -9.66
CA LYS A 106 -4.95 -17.18 -8.56
C LYS A 106 -3.70 -17.82 -7.95
N LYS A 107 -2.56 -17.14 -8.03
CA LYS A 107 -1.29 -17.54 -7.39
C LYS A 107 -1.28 -17.13 -5.93
N TYR A 108 -2.21 -17.65 -5.15
CA TYR A 108 -2.49 -17.16 -3.80
C TYR A 108 -1.31 -17.32 -2.84
N ASP A 109 -0.53 -18.39 -2.93
CA ASP A 109 0.66 -18.58 -2.07
C ASP A 109 1.70 -17.49 -2.30
N GLN A 110 1.96 -17.14 -3.57
CA GLN A 110 2.90 -16.08 -3.92
C GLN A 110 2.31 -14.70 -3.56
N ALA A 111 1.02 -14.48 -3.79
CA ALA A 111 0.33 -13.26 -3.42
C ALA A 111 0.38 -13.03 -1.90
N PHE A 112 0.15 -14.07 -1.11
CA PHE A 112 0.25 -14.03 0.34
C PHE A 112 1.67 -13.66 0.78
N ASP A 113 2.69 -14.36 0.26
CA ASP A 113 4.08 -14.07 0.62
C ASP A 113 4.51 -12.65 0.20
N LEU A 114 4.01 -12.14 -0.93
CA LEU A 114 4.26 -10.76 -1.34
C LEU A 114 3.59 -9.77 -0.40
N ALA A 115 2.32 -9.99 -0.05
CA ALA A 115 1.60 -9.14 0.89
C ALA A 115 2.23 -9.18 2.30
N ASP A 116 2.68 -10.35 2.75
CA ASP A 116 3.45 -10.53 3.98
C ASP A 116 4.79 -9.77 3.94
N ALA A 117 5.51 -9.82 2.83
CA ALA A 117 6.73 -9.06 2.68
C ALA A 117 6.49 -7.54 2.63
N LEU A 118 5.35 -7.10 2.09
CA LEU A 118 5.05 -5.71 1.80
C LEU A 118 4.31 -4.97 2.92
N HIS A 119 3.48 -5.64 3.72
CA HIS A 119 2.52 -4.96 4.62
C HIS A 119 3.19 -3.99 5.60
N MET A 120 4.37 -4.32 6.14
CA MET A 120 5.12 -3.43 7.04
C MET A 120 5.82 -2.27 6.35
N TYR A 121 6.03 -2.33 5.04
CA TYR A 121 6.79 -1.33 4.31
C TYR A 121 6.26 0.10 4.51
N PRO A 122 4.96 0.38 4.34
CA PRO A 122 4.44 1.75 4.45
C PRO A 122 4.64 2.33 5.86
N GLU A 123 4.37 1.55 6.90
CA GLU A 123 4.57 1.96 8.30
C GLU A 123 6.04 2.26 8.59
N ILE A 124 6.97 1.39 8.14
CA ILE A 124 8.40 1.61 8.31
C ILE A 124 8.84 2.89 7.59
N VAL A 125 8.34 3.16 6.38
CA VAL A 125 8.63 4.40 5.66
C VAL A 125 8.10 5.61 6.43
N ALA A 126 6.85 5.56 6.93
CA ALA A 126 6.23 6.65 7.67
C ALA A 126 7.04 7.00 8.94
N ASN A 127 7.47 5.98 9.67
CA ASN A 127 8.25 6.13 10.90
C ASN A 127 9.73 6.50 10.65
N ASN A 128 10.23 6.34 9.42
CA ASN A 128 11.65 6.51 9.09
C ASN A 128 11.89 7.33 7.82
N LEU A 129 11.14 8.42 7.61
CA LEU A 129 11.19 9.25 6.39
C LEU A 129 12.62 9.59 5.93
N LYS A 130 13.53 9.84 6.87
CA LYS A 130 14.94 10.19 6.60
C LYS A 130 15.83 8.98 6.29
N LYS A 131 15.63 7.83 6.92
CA LYS A 131 16.55 6.69 6.83
C LYS A 131 15.84 5.35 6.97
N PHE A 132 15.53 4.75 5.83
CA PHE A 132 14.89 3.44 5.79
C PHE A 132 15.83 2.32 6.26
N PRO A 133 15.37 1.41 7.14
CA PRO A 133 16.23 0.37 7.72
C PRO A 133 16.61 -0.70 6.69
N LYS A 134 17.91 -0.98 6.57
CA LYS A 134 18.43 -2.04 5.69
C LYS A 134 17.96 -3.44 6.08
N SER A 135 17.56 -3.63 7.33
CA SER A 135 17.04 -4.90 7.85
C SER A 135 15.75 -5.34 7.17
N TYR A 136 14.86 -4.42 6.79
CA TYR A 136 13.65 -4.75 6.02
C TYR A 136 14.01 -5.52 4.74
N TRP A 137 14.95 -4.98 3.96
CA TRP A 137 15.37 -5.64 2.72
C TRP A 137 15.98 -7.01 3.00
N LYS A 138 16.90 -7.10 3.96
CA LYS A 138 17.63 -8.32 4.26
C LYS A 138 16.74 -9.44 4.80
N LEU A 139 15.81 -9.11 5.70
CA LEU A 139 15.07 -10.08 6.51
C LEU A 139 13.65 -10.34 6.02
N ILE A 140 13.05 -9.40 5.26
CA ILE A 140 11.64 -9.47 4.87
C ILE A 140 11.53 -9.60 3.35
N TYR A 141 11.96 -8.57 2.60
CA TYR A 141 11.71 -8.55 1.15
C TYR A 141 12.62 -9.45 0.31
N ASN A 142 13.92 -9.54 0.63
CA ASN A 142 14.85 -10.40 -0.12
C ASN A 142 14.54 -11.89 0.00
N PRO A 143 14.11 -12.43 1.17
CA PRO A 143 13.60 -13.80 1.26
C PRO A 143 12.44 -14.08 0.31
N TYR A 144 11.43 -13.20 0.24
CA TYR A 144 10.35 -13.29 -0.76
C TYR A 144 10.91 -13.32 -2.18
N LYS A 145 11.78 -12.35 -2.51
CA LYS A 145 12.39 -12.25 -3.84
C LYS A 145 13.12 -13.55 -4.20
N LYS A 146 13.95 -14.08 -3.30
CA LYS A 146 14.69 -15.33 -3.52
C LYS A 146 13.77 -16.55 -3.75
N LYS A 147 12.61 -16.59 -3.09
CA LYS A 147 11.65 -17.69 -3.21
C LYS A 147 10.93 -17.67 -4.57
N TRP A 148 10.53 -16.48 -5.04
CA TRP A 148 9.59 -16.36 -6.16
C TRP A 148 10.14 -15.70 -7.43
N ILE A 149 11.09 -14.77 -7.28
CA ILE A 149 11.66 -13.97 -8.35
C ILE A 149 13.09 -14.48 -8.60
N LYS A 150 13.22 -15.44 -9.52
CA LYS A 150 14.51 -15.96 -9.98
C LYS A 150 15.21 -14.97 -10.89
#